data_AF-A0A7V1JKR4-F1
#
_entry.id   AF-A0A7V1JKR4-F1
#
_cell.length_a   1.000
_cell.length_b   1.000
_cell.length_c   1.000
_cell.angle_alpha   90.00
_cell.angle_beta   90.00
_cell.angle_gamma   90.00
#
_symmetry.space_group_name_H-M   'P 1'
#
loop_
_entity.id
_entity.type
_entity.pdbx_description
1 polymer ?
#
loop_
_entity_poly.entity_id
_entity_poly.type
_entity_poly.pdbx_seq_one_letter_code
_entity_poly.pdbx_strand_id
1 'polypeptide(L)'
;MPGRAALESSVTMILPHSHQKQQERPQWEVADIFNRYFDEYRATHAVSRQQLKVVGAIRKCRTAALGAHVMVCDECGYVDLSYNSCRNRHCPKCQYGRQK
;
A
#
# COMPACT_ATOMS: atom_id res chain seq x y z
N MET A 1 17.38 8.17 64.67
CA MET A 1 18.14 7.19 63.87
C MET A 1 18.02 7.56 62.40
N PRO A 2 19.14 7.85 61.71
CA PRO A 2 19.20 8.10 60.27
C PRO A 2 19.21 6.78 59.49
N GLY A 3 18.88 6.82 58.20
CA GLY A 3 19.13 5.68 57.30
C GLY A 3 18.32 5.72 56.01
N ARG A 4 18.78 6.51 55.03
CA ARG A 4 18.31 6.46 53.64
C ARG A 4 18.62 5.09 53.04
N ALA A 5 17.67 4.49 52.32
CA ALA A 5 17.97 3.59 51.21
C ALA A 5 16.99 3.90 50.08
N ALA A 6 17.56 4.35 48.97
CA ALA A 6 16.87 4.61 47.72
C ALA A 6 16.75 3.32 46.91
N LEU A 7 15.93 3.43 45.85
CA LEU A 7 15.84 2.58 44.67
C LEU A 7 15.08 1.26 44.84
N GLU A 8 13.89 1.20 44.23
CA GLU A 8 13.65 0.27 43.12
C GLU A 8 12.80 0.98 42.05
N SER A 9 13.49 1.43 41.01
CA SER A 9 12.88 1.85 39.74
C SER A 9 12.32 0.61 39.05
N SER A 10 11.02 0.38 39.18
CA SER A 10 10.36 -0.76 38.50
C SER A 10 9.57 -0.28 37.29
N VAL A 11 10.28 -0.29 36.16
CA VAL A 11 9.83 -0.66 34.81
C VAL A 11 8.59 0.08 34.28
N THR A 12 8.83 1.10 33.47
CA THR A 12 7.87 1.58 32.48
C THR A 12 7.43 0.40 31.61
N MET A 13 6.16 -0.01 31.68
CA MET A 13 5.58 -0.91 30.68
C MET A 13 5.55 -0.18 29.34
N ILE A 14 6.60 -0.36 28.52
CA ILE A 14 6.60 0.06 27.12
C ILE A 14 5.66 -0.92 26.40
N LEU A 15 4.44 -0.46 26.10
CA LEU A 15 3.53 -1.14 25.18
C LEU A 15 4.26 -1.37 23.85
N PRO A 16 4.08 -2.53 23.19
CA PRO A 16 4.69 -2.76 21.89
C PRO A 16 4.10 -1.77 20.88
N HIS A 17 4.92 -0.86 20.34
CA HIS A 17 4.56 0.00 19.21
C HIS A 17 4.27 -0.92 18.00
N SER A 18 2.98 -1.20 17.79
CA SER A 18 2.54 -2.23 16.85
C SER A 18 2.43 -1.68 15.43
N HIS A 19 3.19 -2.29 14.51
CA HIS A 19 3.10 -2.00 13.07
C HIS A 19 2.15 -2.99 12.41
N GLN A 20 0.84 -2.77 12.51
CA GLN A 20 -0.13 -3.61 11.79
C GLN A 20 -0.40 -3.07 10.38
N LYS A 21 -0.05 -3.86 9.36
CA LYS A 21 -0.61 -3.74 8.02
C LYS A 21 -1.07 -5.11 7.52
N GLN A 22 -2.31 -5.46 7.82
CA GLN A 22 -2.98 -6.58 7.18
C GLN A 22 -4.14 -6.05 6.34
N GLN A 23 -3.87 -5.85 5.06
CA GLN A 23 -4.92 -5.75 4.06
C GLN A 23 -4.93 -7.06 3.29
N GLU A 24 -5.96 -7.88 3.49
CA GLU A 24 -6.21 -9.05 2.65
C GLU A 24 -6.39 -8.57 1.21
N ARG A 25 -5.44 -8.91 0.34
CA ARG A 25 -5.51 -8.58 -1.08
C ARG A 25 -6.26 -9.69 -1.80
N PRO A 26 -7.16 -9.37 -2.75
CA PRO A 26 -7.79 -10.39 -3.56
C PRO A 26 -6.72 -11.20 -4.31
N GLN A 27 -6.97 -12.50 -4.49
CA GLN A 27 -6.06 -13.39 -5.23
C GLN A 27 -5.79 -12.88 -6.66
N TRP A 28 -6.78 -12.23 -7.27
CA TRP A 28 -6.70 -11.69 -8.62
C TRP A 28 -7.22 -10.25 -8.66
N GLU A 29 -6.49 -9.39 -9.35
CA GLU A 29 -6.88 -8.02 -9.65
C GLU A 29 -7.19 -7.86 -11.15
N VAL A 30 -8.00 -6.86 -11.51
CA VAL A 30 -8.23 -6.50 -12.93
C VAL A 30 -6.92 -6.17 -13.66
N ALA A 31 -5.91 -5.68 -12.93
CA ALA A 31 -4.57 -5.46 -13.48
C ALA A 31 -3.94 -6.74 -14.02
N ASP A 32 -4.17 -7.89 -13.39
CA ASP A 32 -3.61 -9.19 -13.81
C ASP A 32 -4.20 -9.64 -15.14
N ILE A 33 -5.52 -9.46 -15.32
CA ILE A 33 -6.22 -9.73 -16.58
C ILE A 33 -5.62 -8.86 -17.69
N PHE A 34 -5.47 -7.55 -17.45
CA PHE A 34 -4.88 -6.66 -18.45
C PHE A 34 -3.41 -6.99 -18.74
N ASN A 35 -2.63 -7.35 -17.74
CA ASN A 35 -1.22 -7.69 -17.93
C ASN A 35 -1.06 -8.96 -18.79
N ARG A 36 -1.98 -9.93 -18.67
CA ARG A 36 -1.90 -11.19 -19.41
C ARG A 36 -2.51 -11.11 -20.81
N TYR A 37 -3.63 -10.41 -20.99
CA TYR A 37 -4.45 -10.55 -22.20
C TYR A 37 -4.64 -9.27 -23.02
N PHE A 38 -4.29 -8.09 -22.48
CA PHE A 38 -4.65 -6.83 -23.15
C PHE A 38 -3.90 -6.60 -24.47
N ASP A 39 -2.65 -7.06 -24.57
CA ASP A 39 -1.86 -6.89 -25.78
C ASP A 39 -2.39 -7.72 -26.95
N GLU A 40 -2.86 -8.94 -26.69
CA GLU A 40 -3.55 -9.78 -27.68
C GLU A 40 -4.92 -9.19 -28.04
N TYR A 41 -5.68 -8.73 -27.04
CA TYR A 41 -6.99 -8.12 -27.26
C TYR A 41 -6.92 -6.92 -28.22
N ARG A 42 -5.95 -6.01 -28.02
CA ARG A 42 -5.80 -4.82 -28.88
C ARG A 42 -5.21 -5.11 -30.27
N ALA A 43 -4.70 -6.32 -30.52
CA ALA A 43 -4.25 -6.71 -31.85
C ALA A 43 -5.42 -7.03 -32.78
N THR A 44 -6.56 -7.46 -32.21
CA THR A 44 -7.76 -7.87 -32.94
C THR A 44 -8.94 -6.89 -32.78
N HIS A 45 -8.88 -5.98 -31.81
CA HIS A 45 -9.94 -5.03 -31.51
C HIS A 45 -9.44 -3.59 -31.49
N ALA A 46 -10.23 -2.68 -32.07
CA ALA A 46 -9.97 -1.25 -31.96
C ALA A 46 -10.16 -0.78 -30.51
N VAL A 47 -9.14 -0.13 -29.95
CA VAL A 47 -9.17 0.42 -28.59
C VAL A 47 -8.99 1.92 -28.64
N SER A 48 -9.93 2.65 -28.02
CA SER A 48 -9.86 4.11 -27.94
C SER A 48 -8.70 4.59 -27.08
N ARG A 49 -8.23 5.83 -27.33
CA ARG A 49 -7.19 6.47 -26.49
C ARG A 49 -7.60 6.54 -25.00
N GLN A 50 -8.89 6.74 -24.73
CA GLN A 50 -9.40 6.78 -23.35
C GLN A 50 -9.28 5.42 -22.67
N GLN A 51 -9.64 4.33 -23.36
CA GLN A 51 -9.47 2.97 -22.84
C GLN A 51 -7.99 2.65 -22.61
N LEU A 52 -7.09 2.99 -23.54
CA LEU A 52 -5.64 2.81 -23.36
C LEU A 52 -5.13 3.51 -22.09
N LYS A 53 -5.58 4.75 -21.85
CA LYS A 53 -5.22 5.50 -20.64
C LYS A 53 -5.73 4.83 -19.36
N VAL A 54 -6.97 4.31 -19.37
CA VAL A 54 -7.56 3.62 -18.22
C VAL A 54 -6.82 2.32 -17.94
N VAL A 55 -6.56 1.50 -18.97
CA VAL A 55 -5.83 0.23 -18.82
C VAL A 55 -4.42 0.46 -18.31
N GLY A 56 -3.70 1.43 -18.87
CA GLY A 56 -2.37 1.82 -18.39
C GLY A 56 -2.37 2.29 -16.93
N ALA A 57 -3.40 3.05 -16.51
CA ALA A 57 -3.54 3.48 -15.13
C ALA A 57 -3.81 2.30 -14.17
N ILE A 58 -4.70 1.38 -14.56
CA ILE A 58 -5.04 0.19 -13.75
C ILE A 58 -3.82 -0.70 -13.58
N ARG A 59 -3.05 -0.98 -14.65
CA ARG A 59 -1.84 -1.80 -14.62
C ARG A 59 -0.75 -1.24 -13.68
N LYS A 60 -0.65 0.09 -13.56
CA LYS A 60 0.37 0.77 -12.73
C LYS A 60 -0.09 1.03 -11.29
N CYS A 61 -1.38 0.88 -10.99
CA CYS A 61 -1.96 1.31 -9.71
C CYS A 61 -1.41 0.51 -8.52
N ARG A 62 -0.91 1.21 -7.49
CA ARG A 62 -0.30 0.63 -6.28
C ARG A 62 0.89 -0.29 -6.61
N THR A 63 1.74 0.16 -7.53
CA THR A 63 3.00 -0.48 -7.90
C THR A 63 4.15 0.53 -7.82
N ALA A 64 5.38 0.06 -7.87
CA ALA A 64 6.58 0.92 -7.91
C ALA A 64 6.57 1.91 -9.09
N ALA A 65 5.84 1.63 -10.17
CA ALA A 65 5.76 2.49 -11.35
C ALA A 65 5.15 3.88 -11.07
N LEU A 66 4.45 4.05 -9.95
CA LEU A 66 3.88 5.34 -9.51
C LEU A 66 4.59 5.93 -8.28
N GLY A 67 5.69 5.30 -7.84
CA GLY A 67 6.36 5.61 -6.59
C GLY A 67 5.58 5.13 -5.35
N ALA A 68 6.15 5.41 -4.18
CA ALA A 68 5.59 5.05 -2.89
C ALA A 68 5.85 6.16 -1.87
N HIS A 69 5.00 6.20 -0.85
CA HIS A 69 5.29 6.86 0.41
C HIS A 69 6.05 5.89 1.31
N VAL A 70 7.16 6.36 1.87
CA VAL A 70 7.96 5.64 2.85
C VAL A 70 7.71 6.29 4.19
N MET A 71 7.25 5.52 5.16
CA MET A 71 7.14 5.94 6.55
C MET A 71 8.19 5.16 7.33
N VAL A 72 8.98 5.84 8.13
CA VAL A 72 9.95 5.22 9.04
C VAL A 72 9.49 5.50 10.46
N CYS A 73 9.46 4.47 11.29
CA CYS A 73 9.18 4.63 12.72
C CYS A 73 10.42 5.20 13.41
N ASP A 74 10.28 6.35 14.07
CA ASP A 74 11.39 6.98 14.78
C ASP A 74 11.82 6.21 16.04
N GLU A 75 10.96 5.31 16.56
CA GLU A 75 11.22 4.55 17.79
C GLU A 75 11.95 3.22 17.53
N CYS A 76 11.64 2.52 16.44
CA CYS A 76 12.21 1.20 16.15
C CYS A 76 12.78 1.02 14.74
N GLY A 77 12.71 2.05 13.90
CA GLY A 77 13.22 2.01 12.53
C GLY A 77 12.38 1.19 11.55
N TYR A 78 11.21 0.69 11.94
CA TYR A 78 10.31 -0.02 11.03
C TYR A 78 9.97 0.83 9.80
N VAL A 79 10.15 0.26 8.60
CA VAL A 79 9.86 0.93 7.33
C VAL A 79 8.56 0.41 6.76
N ASP A 80 7.58 1.29 6.62
CA ASP A 80 6.32 1.02 5.92
C ASP A 80 6.33 1.63 4.52
N LEU A 81 6.03 0.82 3.51
CA LEU A 81 5.93 1.23 2.12
C LEU A 81 4.46 1.24 1.68
N SER A 82 4.00 2.39 1.19
CA SER A 82 2.66 2.55 0.62
C SER A 82 2.76 3.03 -0.81
N TYR A 83 2.53 2.15 -1.79
CA TYR A 83 2.54 2.52 -3.20
C TYR A 83 1.41 3.49 -3.55
N ASN A 84 1.70 4.42 -4.46
CA ASN A 84 0.76 5.45 -4.88
C ASN A 84 -0.39 4.86 -5.73
N SER A 85 -1.59 5.42 -5.55
CA SER A 85 -2.74 5.07 -6.37
C SER A 85 -2.70 5.79 -7.72
N CYS A 86 -3.28 5.19 -8.76
CA CYS A 86 -3.34 5.82 -10.09
C CYS A 86 -4.36 6.97 -10.20
N ARG A 87 -5.20 7.16 -9.17
CA ARG A 87 -6.26 8.20 -9.08
C ARG A 87 -7.26 8.21 -10.24
N ASN A 88 -7.35 7.11 -11.02
CA ASN A 88 -8.33 6.98 -12.09
C ASN A 88 -9.68 6.51 -11.53
N ARG A 89 -10.78 7.22 -11.86
CA ARG A 89 -12.14 6.89 -11.40
C ARG A 89 -12.63 5.50 -11.82
N HIS A 90 -12.08 4.95 -12.90
CA HIS A 90 -12.44 3.63 -13.43
C HIS A 90 -11.59 2.50 -12.83
N CYS A 91 -10.63 2.80 -11.96
CA CYS A 91 -9.78 1.79 -11.35
C CYS A 91 -10.47 1.19 -10.11
N PRO A 92 -10.80 -0.12 -10.09
CA PRO A 92 -11.44 -0.76 -8.93
C PRO A 92 -10.63 -0.57 -7.64
N LYS A 93 -9.30 -0.71 -7.71
CA LYS A 93 -8.41 -0.48 -6.56
C LYS A 93 -8.53 0.94 -5.98
N CYS A 94 -8.79 1.94 -6.83
CA CYS A 94 -8.96 3.33 -6.36
C CYS A 94 -10.37 3.61 -5.84
N GLN A 95 -11.38 2.91 -6.35
CA GLN A 95 -12.77 3.07 -5.88
C GLN A 95 -13.01 2.37 -4.54
N TYR A 96 -12.42 1.20 -4.33
CA TYR A 96 -12.58 0.41 -3.10
C TYR A 96 -11.47 0.65 -2.06
N GLY A 97 -10.31 1.17 -2.48
CA GLY A 97 -9.12 1.30 -1.63
C GLY A 97 -8.99 2.60 -0.84
N ARG A 98 -10.11 3.22 -0.40
CA ARG A 98 -10.00 4.29 0.61
C ARG A 98 -9.61 3.65 1.93
N GLN A 99 -8.32 3.67 2.25
CA GLN A 99 -7.85 3.55 3.62
C GLN A 99 -8.47 4.75 4.37
N LYS A 100 -9.43 4.49 5.25
CA LYS A 100 -9.95 5.49 6.19
C LYS A 100 -8.90 5.81 7.23
#